data_AF-A0A7Y9ZE63-F1
#
_entry.id   AF-A0A7Y9ZE63-F1
#
_cell.length_a   1.000
_cell.length_b   1.000
_cell.length_c   1.000
_cell.angle_alpha   90.00
_cell.angle_beta   90.00
_cell.angle_gamma   90.00
#
_symmetry.space_group_name_H-M   'P 1'
#
loop_
_entity.id
_entity.type
_entity.pdbx_description
1 polymer ?
#
loop_
_entity_poly.entity_id
_entity_poly.type
_entity_poly.pdbx_seq_one_letter_code
_entity_poly.pdbx_strand_id
1 'polypeptide(L)'
;MSDDFPSTSAATAALLTPIPNGKVLAALFGVNGIKGRVLENSAGTLAVLDDPSDRALHAAAAIISNFAKDAPLVALVRRDGQITAWRYLAGERGDTQAPGLILNEAPGVVSTIMSGAQTIDDVAATHPDKVFDAHMGRFAAFRLLRASAKLAKRQRP
;
A
#
# COMPACT_ATOMS: atom_id res chain seq x y z
N MET A 1 -8.41 35.29 -17.87
CA MET A 1 -9.12 34.10 -17.36
C MET A 1 -8.07 33.01 -17.40
N SER A 2 -7.34 32.86 -16.30
CA SER A 2 -6.20 31.96 -16.22
C SER A 2 -6.75 30.62 -15.76
N ASP A 3 -6.80 29.64 -16.66
CA ASP A 3 -7.09 28.25 -16.32
C ASP A 3 -5.92 27.71 -15.49
N ASP A 4 -6.00 27.90 -14.17
CA ASP A 4 -5.16 27.22 -13.19
C ASP A 4 -5.77 25.84 -12.93
N PHE A 5 -5.63 24.93 -13.91
CA PHE A 5 -5.82 23.52 -13.62
C PHE A 5 -4.62 23.09 -12.76
N PRO A 6 -4.81 22.57 -11.54
CA PRO A 6 -3.70 22.08 -10.74
C PRO A 6 -2.92 21.07 -11.57
N SER A 7 -1.61 21.31 -11.70
CA SER A 7 -0.71 20.44 -12.45
C SER A 7 -0.80 19.01 -11.91
N THR A 8 -1.51 18.17 -12.65
CA THR A 8 -1.46 16.72 -12.52
C THR A 8 -0.03 16.34 -12.91
N SER A 9 0.84 15.77 -12.07
CA SER A 9 0.61 14.59 -11.26
C SER A 9 1.84 14.36 -10.36
N ALA A 10 1.77 14.63 -9.06
CA ALA A 10 2.75 14.04 -8.14
C ALA A 10 2.73 12.51 -8.31
N ALA A 11 3.91 11.88 -8.33
CA ALA A 11 3.99 10.44 -8.49
C ALA A 11 3.37 9.72 -7.28
N THR A 12 2.70 8.61 -7.53
CA THR A 12 2.08 7.78 -6.48
C THR A 12 2.66 6.39 -6.56
N ALA A 13 3.35 5.95 -5.50
CA ALA A 13 3.84 4.59 -5.37
C ALA A 13 2.99 3.86 -4.33
N ALA A 14 2.51 2.66 -4.68
CA ALA A 14 1.64 1.89 -3.81
C ALA A 14 1.90 0.39 -3.89
N LEU A 15 1.52 -0.32 -2.82
CA LEU A 15 1.47 -1.77 -2.75
C LEU A 15 0.02 -2.20 -2.57
N LEU A 16 -0.51 -2.98 -3.52
CA LEU A 16 -1.76 -3.70 -3.34
C LEU A 16 -1.43 -5.08 -2.77
N THR A 17 -1.89 -5.35 -1.54
CA THR A 17 -1.48 -6.53 -0.79
C THR A 17 -2.69 -7.32 -0.30
N PRO A 18 -2.58 -8.66 -0.21
CA PRO A 18 -3.62 -9.51 0.35
C PRO A 18 -3.67 -9.47 1.89
N ILE A 19 -2.82 -8.68 2.56
CA ILE A 19 -2.83 -8.55 4.02
C ILE A 19 -4.09 -7.75 4.40
N PRO A 20 -5.06 -8.36 5.11
CA PRO A 20 -6.36 -7.73 5.30
C PRO A 20 -6.38 -6.68 6.41
N ASN A 21 -5.43 -6.73 7.34
CA ASN A 21 -5.39 -5.84 8.50
C ASN A 21 -4.40 -4.69 8.25
N GLY A 22 -4.93 -3.49 8.05
CA GLY A 22 -4.18 -2.28 7.76
C GLY A 22 -3.26 -1.86 8.90
N LYS A 23 -3.66 -2.09 10.17
CA LYS A 23 -2.78 -1.85 11.33
C LYS A 23 -1.56 -2.77 11.32
N VAL A 24 -1.73 -4.04 10.92
CA VAL A 24 -0.61 -4.98 10.80
C VAL A 24 0.35 -4.51 9.70
N LEU A 25 -0.16 -4.15 8.53
CA LEU A 25 0.70 -3.66 7.45
C LEU A 25 1.39 -2.33 7.79
N ALA A 26 0.69 -1.38 8.43
CA ALA A 26 1.28 -0.13 8.90
C ALA A 26 2.40 -0.36 9.93
N ALA A 27 2.25 -1.36 10.81
CA ALA A 27 3.32 -1.75 11.72
C ALA A 27 4.47 -2.50 11.02
N LEU A 28 4.19 -3.31 9.99
CA LEU A 28 5.25 -3.88 9.14
C LEU A 28 6.08 -2.78 8.47
N PHE A 29 5.44 -1.71 8.01
CA PHE A 29 6.14 -0.53 7.50
C PHE A 29 7.02 0.09 8.59
N GLY A 30 6.44 0.34 9.77
CA GLY A 30 7.15 0.95 10.90
C GLY A 30 8.39 0.17 11.37
N VAL A 31 8.36 -1.16 11.42
CA VAL A 31 9.55 -1.97 11.80
C VAL A 31 10.64 -1.96 10.71
N ASN A 32 10.25 -1.77 9.45
CA ASN A 32 11.17 -1.75 8.30
C ASN A 32 11.60 -0.34 7.89
N GLY A 33 11.13 0.70 8.60
CA GLY A 33 11.47 2.10 8.29
C GLY A 33 10.78 2.64 7.03
N ILE A 34 9.74 1.97 6.55
CA ILE A 34 8.91 2.43 5.43
C ILE A 34 7.88 3.42 5.99
N LYS A 35 7.60 4.49 5.25
CA LYS A 35 6.64 5.54 5.61
C LYS A 35 5.55 5.66 4.56
N GLY A 36 4.35 6.01 5.00
CA GLY A 36 3.16 6.01 4.17
C GLY A 36 1.89 5.82 4.97
N ARG A 37 0.83 5.46 4.24
CA ARG A 37 -0.47 5.15 4.80
C ARG A 37 -1.07 3.91 4.16
N VAL A 38 -1.88 3.21 4.94
CA VAL A 38 -2.48 1.94 4.56
C VAL A 38 -3.98 2.04 4.59
N LEU A 39 -4.62 1.84 3.45
CA LEU A 39 -6.07 1.75 3.32
C LEU A 39 -6.50 0.28 3.33
N GLU A 40 -7.37 -0.10 4.26
CA GLU A 40 -8.10 -1.38 4.20
C GLU A 40 -9.18 -1.34 3.10
N ASN A 41 -9.30 -2.42 2.35
CA ASN A 41 -10.31 -2.59 1.32
C ASN A 41 -10.74 -4.07 1.21
N SER A 42 -11.75 -4.36 0.38
CA SER A 42 -12.29 -5.72 0.24
C SER A 42 -11.31 -6.75 -0.36
N ALA A 43 -10.24 -6.30 -1.02
CA ALA A 43 -9.19 -7.16 -1.58
C ALA A 43 -7.96 -7.32 -0.65
N GLY A 44 -7.97 -6.70 0.53
CA GLY A 44 -6.86 -6.67 1.47
C GLY A 44 -6.52 -5.24 1.87
N THR A 45 -5.38 -4.74 1.42
CA THR A 45 -4.92 -3.38 1.71
C THR A 45 -4.22 -2.72 0.52
N LEU A 46 -4.35 -1.40 0.42
CA LEU A 46 -3.54 -0.54 -0.43
C LEU A 46 -2.63 0.31 0.46
N ALA A 47 -1.32 0.10 0.39
CA ALA A 47 -0.35 0.94 1.07
C ALA A 47 0.25 1.96 0.10
N VAL A 48 0.03 3.25 0.33
CA VAL A 48 0.65 4.34 -0.44
C VAL A 48 1.88 4.81 0.31
N LEU A 49 3.02 4.83 -0.39
CA LEU A 49 4.32 5.25 0.16
C LEU A 49 4.47 6.77 0.09
N ASP A 50 5.13 7.37 1.08
CA ASP A 50 5.45 8.80 1.03
C ASP A 50 6.63 9.10 0.08
N ASP A 51 7.58 8.17 -0.06
CA ASP A 51 8.66 8.24 -1.05
C ASP A 51 8.21 7.49 -2.32
N PRO A 52 7.85 8.20 -3.40
CA PRO A 52 7.36 7.58 -4.63
C PRO A 52 8.50 7.17 -5.59
N SER A 53 9.75 7.07 -5.10
CA SER A 53 10.86 6.59 -5.91
C SER A 53 10.77 5.08 -6.16
N ASP A 54 11.20 4.65 -7.34
CA ASP A 54 11.22 3.23 -7.72
C ASP A 54 12.05 2.40 -6.73
N ARG A 55 13.14 2.98 -6.21
CA ARG A 55 13.98 2.34 -5.17
C ARG A 55 13.17 2.05 -3.90
N ALA A 56 12.43 3.03 -3.39
CA ALA A 56 11.62 2.87 -2.18
C ALA A 56 10.49 1.85 -2.42
N LEU A 57 9.80 1.97 -3.56
CA LEU A 57 8.74 1.05 -3.95
C LEU A 57 9.22 -0.40 -4.03
N HIS A 58 10.30 -0.65 -4.77
CA HIS A 58 10.80 -2.01 -4.97
C HIS A 58 11.38 -2.61 -3.69
N ALA A 59 12.04 -1.79 -2.84
CA ALA A 59 12.50 -2.24 -1.53
C ALA A 59 11.32 -2.62 -0.62
N ALA A 60 10.28 -1.78 -0.56
CA ALA A 60 9.08 -2.07 0.22
C ALA A 60 8.35 -3.33 -0.30
N ALA A 61 8.20 -3.47 -1.62
CA ALA A 61 7.55 -4.63 -2.23
C ALA A 61 8.26 -5.94 -1.90
N ALA A 62 9.60 -5.97 -1.98
CA ALA A 62 10.39 -7.13 -1.60
C ALA A 62 10.23 -7.46 -0.10
N ILE A 63 10.36 -6.47 0.78
CA ILE A 63 10.23 -6.66 2.22
C ILE A 63 8.84 -7.21 2.59
N ILE A 64 7.77 -6.60 2.07
CA ILE A 64 6.39 -6.95 2.43
C ILE A 64 5.96 -8.28 1.80
N SER A 65 6.38 -8.58 0.57
CA SER A 65 6.07 -9.88 -0.06
C SER A 65 6.79 -11.04 0.64
N ASN A 66 7.98 -10.81 1.21
CA ASN A 66 8.66 -11.80 2.02
C ASN A 66 7.96 -12.06 3.37
N PHE A 67 7.12 -11.13 3.84
CA PHE A 67 6.26 -11.38 5.00
C PHE A 67 5.04 -12.22 4.61
N ALA A 68 4.38 -11.89 3.50
CA ALA A 68 3.24 -12.63 2.95
C ALA A 68 3.68 -13.69 1.92
N LYS A 69 4.50 -14.66 2.35
CA LYS A 69 5.16 -15.61 1.43
C LYS A 69 4.21 -16.44 0.58
N ASP A 70 2.99 -16.66 1.05
CA ASP A 70 2.02 -17.56 0.44
C ASP A 70 1.08 -16.85 -0.56
N ALA A 71 1.15 -15.52 -0.69
CA ALA A 71 0.27 -14.76 -1.57
C ALA A 71 1.00 -13.60 -2.25
N PRO A 72 0.85 -13.44 -3.58
CA PRO A 72 1.51 -12.37 -4.30
C PRO A 72 0.94 -11.00 -3.90
N LEU A 73 1.78 -9.97 -4.01
CA LEU A 73 1.36 -8.57 -3.96
C LEU A 73 1.71 -7.88 -5.28
N VAL A 74 1.12 -6.71 -5.52
CA VAL A 74 1.42 -5.89 -6.69
C VAL A 74 1.99 -4.56 -6.26
N ALA A 75 3.18 -4.23 -6.76
CA ALA A 75 3.76 -2.91 -6.67
C ALA A 75 3.27 -2.06 -7.85
N LEU A 76 2.70 -0.89 -7.57
CA LEU A 76 2.12 0.04 -8.53
C LEU A 76 2.85 1.38 -8.43
N VAL A 77 3.18 1.98 -9.56
CA VAL A 77 3.63 3.38 -9.60
C VAL A 77 2.87 4.13 -10.68
N ARG A 78 2.31 5.29 -10.33
CA ARG A 78 1.84 6.29 -11.28
C ARG A 78 2.88 7.39 -11.42
N ARG A 79 3.30 7.70 -12.64
CA ARG A 79 4.18 8.82 -12.98
C ARG A 79 3.77 9.37 -14.34
N ASP A 80 3.64 10.69 -14.45
CA ASP A 80 3.29 11.37 -15.69
C ASP A 80 2.03 10.79 -16.37
N GLY A 81 1.03 10.42 -15.56
CA GLY A 81 -0.23 9.81 -16.03
C GLY A 81 -0.13 8.34 -16.46
N GLN A 82 1.07 7.75 -16.46
CA GLN A 82 1.30 6.33 -16.77
C GLN A 82 1.39 5.51 -15.49
N ILE A 83 0.74 4.35 -15.48
CA ILE A 83 0.80 3.40 -14.36
C ILE A 83 1.64 2.22 -14.79
N THR A 84 2.60 1.82 -13.95
CA THR A 84 3.33 0.55 -14.12
C THR A 84 3.06 -0.35 -12.93
N ALA A 85 2.95 -1.65 -13.17
CA ALA A 85 2.64 -2.65 -12.16
C ALA A 85 3.62 -3.83 -12.22
N TRP A 86 4.04 -4.35 -11.07
CA TRP A 86 4.89 -5.54 -10.96
C TRP A 86 4.38 -6.49 -9.89
N ARG A 87 4.38 -7.78 -10.21
CA ARG A 87 4.06 -8.83 -9.23
C ARG A 87 5.28 -9.08 -8.34
N TYR A 88 5.05 -9.26 -7.05
CA TYR A 88 6.06 -9.70 -6.09
C TYR A 88 5.57 -10.91 -5.31
N LEU A 89 6.45 -11.87 -5.07
CA LEU A 89 6.17 -13.05 -4.26
C LEU A 89 7.41 -13.44 -3.46
N ALA A 90 7.24 -13.63 -2.15
CA ALA A 90 8.29 -14.11 -1.25
C ALA A 90 9.63 -13.32 -1.34
N GLY A 91 9.56 -12.02 -1.59
CA GLY A 91 10.74 -11.15 -1.72
C GLY A 91 11.24 -10.94 -3.15
N GLU A 92 10.77 -11.75 -4.10
CA GLU A 92 11.25 -11.73 -5.48
C GLU A 92 10.32 -10.92 -6.38
N ARG A 93 10.92 -10.14 -7.29
CA ARG A 93 10.20 -9.42 -8.34
C ARG A 93 9.89 -10.40 -9.48
N GLY A 94 8.61 -10.53 -9.80
CA GLY A 94 8.14 -11.25 -10.97
C GLY A 94 7.91 -10.33 -12.16
N ASP A 95 7.03 -10.77 -13.06
CA ASP A 95 6.76 -10.09 -14.33
C ASP A 95 6.05 -8.74 -14.12
N THR A 96 6.28 -7.83 -15.06
CA THR A 96 5.44 -6.64 -15.24
C THR A 96 4.02 -7.07 -15.56
N GLN A 97 3.04 -6.47 -14.90
CA GLN A 97 1.61 -6.77 -15.08
C GLN A 97 0.95 -5.70 -15.93
N ALA A 98 -0.14 -6.06 -16.61
CA ALA A 98 -0.99 -5.11 -17.32
C ALA A 98 -1.76 -4.23 -16.30
N PRO A 99 -1.49 -2.92 -16.20
CA PRO A 99 -2.08 -2.08 -15.15
C PRO A 99 -3.60 -2.03 -15.22
N GLY A 100 -4.16 -1.97 -16.43
CA GLY A 100 -5.61 -1.95 -16.63
C GLY A 100 -6.32 -3.19 -16.09
N LEU A 101 -5.69 -4.37 -16.17
CA LEU A 101 -6.25 -5.60 -15.62
C LEU A 101 -6.22 -5.58 -14.09
N ILE A 102 -5.07 -5.20 -13.50
CA ILE A 102 -4.93 -5.09 -12.05
C ILE A 102 -5.96 -4.12 -11.46
N LEU A 103 -6.14 -2.95 -12.10
CA LEU A 103 -7.07 -1.92 -11.62
C LEU A 103 -8.55 -2.29 -11.85
N ASN A 104 -8.85 -3.09 -12.88
CA ASN A 104 -10.20 -3.58 -13.13
C ASN A 104 -10.66 -4.61 -12.09
N GLU A 105 -9.72 -5.40 -11.56
CA GLU A 105 -9.98 -6.38 -10.49
C GLU A 105 -9.91 -5.76 -9.08
N ALA A 106 -9.34 -4.56 -8.96
CA ALA A 106 -9.19 -3.87 -7.69
C ALA A 106 -10.48 -3.13 -7.25
N PRO A 107 -10.70 -2.94 -5.94
CA PRO A 107 -11.77 -2.07 -5.45
C PRO A 107 -11.64 -0.65 -6.02
N GLY A 108 -12.76 -0.02 -6.37
CA GLY A 108 -12.77 1.27 -7.11
C GLY A 108 -11.92 2.38 -6.48
N VAL A 109 -11.82 2.44 -5.15
CA VAL A 109 -10.95 3.39 -4.43
C VAL A 109 -9.47 3.26 -4.80
N VAL A 110 -9.00 2.05 -5.13
CA VAL A 110 -7.63 1.81 -5.61
C VAL A 110 -7.42 2.51 -6.95
N SER A 111 -8.37 2.37 -7.88
CA SER A 111 -8.32 3.02 -9.18
C SER A 111 -8.42 4.54 -9.08
N THR A 112 -9.25 5.06 -8.19
CA THR A 112 -9.35 6.51 -7.94
C THR A 112 -8.05 7.08 -7.39
N ILE A 113 -7.40 6.40 -6.44
CA ILE A 113 -6.09 6.81 -5.92
C ILE A 113 -5.01 6.69 -7.01
N MET A 114 -4.94 5.54 -7.67
CA MET A 114 -3.90 5.28 -8.66
C MET A 114 -4.05 6.09 -9.94
N SER A 115 -5.22 6.64 -10.25
CA SER A 115 -5.41 7.60 -11.35
C SER A 115 -5.05 9.04 -10.94
N GLY A 116 -4.93 9.31 -9.63
CA GLY A 116 -4.72 10.64 -9.07
C GLY A 116 -6.00 11.47 -8.95
N ALA A 117 -7.18 10.87 -9.13
CA ALA A 117 -8.47 11.56 -8.96
C ALA A 117 -8.80 11.84 -7.48
N GLN A 118 -8.22 11.08 -6.56
CA GLN A 118 -8.35 11.26 -5.11
C GLN A 118 -7.01 10.91 -4.44
N THR A 119 -6.65 11.61 -3.38
CA THR A 119 -5.48 11.25 -2.57
C THR A 119 -5.86 10.31 -1.43
N ILE A 120 -4.88 9.62 -0.84
CA ILE A 120 -5.13 8.83 0.37
C ILE A 120 -5.49 9.71 1.58
N ASP A 121 -5.12 11.00 1.58
CA ASP A 121 -5.59 12.00 2.56
C ASP A 121 -7.10 12.22 2.48
N ASP A 122 -7.62 12.40 1.27
CA ASP A 122 -9.04 12.62 1.05
C ASP A 122 -9.87 11.40 1.50
N VAL A 123 -9.34 10.20 1.27
CA VAL A 123 -9.96 8.96 1.79
C VAL A 123 -9.88 8.92 3.31
N ALA A 124 -8.75 9.28 3.92
CA ALA A 124 -8.61 9.31 5.37
C ALA A 124 -9.56 10.31 6.05
N ALA A 125 -9.82 11.45 5.41
CA ALA A 125 -10.75 12.46 5.91
C ALA A 125 -12.20 11.97 5.93
N THR A 126 -12.58 11.09 5.01
CA THR A 126 -13.96 10.59 4.87
C THR A 126 -14.18 9.21 5.49
N HIS A 127 -13.13 8.39 5.59
CA HIS A 127 -13.15 7.02 6.10
C HIS A 127 -11.97 6.78 7.07
N PRO A 128 -11.90 7.53 8.20
CA PRO A 128 -10.76 7.50 9.11
C PRO A 128 -10.54 6.14 9.79
N ASP A 129 -11.57 5.29 9.86
CA ASP A 129 -11.48 3.93 10.40
C ASP A 129 -10.84 2.92 9.43
N LYS A 130 -10.66 3.31 8.15
CA LYS A 130 -10.08 2.47 7.10
C LYS A 130 -8.66 2.82 6.73
N VAL A 131 -8.17 4.01 7.11
CA VAL A 131 -6.82 4.45 6.80
C VAL A 131 -5.95 4.46 8.04
N PHE A 132 -4.81 3.77 7.96
CA PHE A 132 -3.87 3.59 9.06
C PHE A 132 -2.55 4.26 8.75
N ASP A 133 -2.02 4.97 9.75
CA ASP A 133 -0.76 5.68 9.68
C ASP A 133 0.44 4.74 9.90
N ALA A 134 1.44 4.79 9.01
CA ALA A 134 2.67 4.00 9.10
C ALA A 134 3.90 4.80 9.60
N HIS A 135 3.71 5.99 10.17
CA HIS A 135 4.78 6.85 10.68
C HIS A 135 5.29 6.45 12.06
N MET A 136 4.70 5.45 12.69
CA MET A 136 5.14 4.96 14.00
C MET A 136 6.63 4.54 14.03
N GLY A 137 7.27 4.73 15.19
CA GLY A 137 8.64 4.30 15.41
C GLY A 137 8.77 2.77 15.50
N ARG A 138 9.96 2.24 15.17
CA ARG A 138 10.24 0.78 15.14
C ARG A 138 9.80 0.03 16.39
N PHE A 139 10.02 0.62 17.58
CA PHE A 139 9.64 0.00 18.85
C PHE A 139 8.11 -0.10 19.03
N ALA A 140 7.37 0.96 18.70
CA ALA A 140 5.91 0.97 18.76
C ALA A 140 5.33 -0.03 17.76
N ALA A 141 5.88 -0.05 16.54
CA ALA A 141 5.51 -1.00 15.50
C ALA A 141 5.71 -2.46 15.94
N PHE A 142 6.87 -2.78 16.51
CA PHE A 142 7.17 -4.12 17.01
C PHE A 142 6.19 -4.54 18.13
N ARG A 143 5.86 -3.62 19.05
CA ARG A 143 4.86 -3.89 20.12
C ARG A 143 3.48 -4.18 19.53
N LEU A 144 3.06 -3.42 18.51
CA LEU A 144 1.79 -3.64 17.82
C LEU A 144 1.76 -5.02 17.15
N LEU A 145 2.79 -5.38 16.37
CA LEU A 145 2.87 -6.69 15.73
C LEU A 145 2.80 -7.84 16.74
N ARG A 146 3.53 -7.72 17.86
CA ARG A 146 3.50 -8.71 18.94
C ARG A 146 2.11 -8.85 19.57
N ALA A 147 1.40 -7.73 19.76
CA ALA A 147 0.04 -7.74 20.28
C ALA A 147 -0.93 -8.42 19.30
N SER A 148 -0.84 -8.08 18.00
CA SER A 148 -1.66 -8.68 16.95
C SER A 148 -1.43 -10.19 16.81
N ALA A 149 -0.18 -10.65 16.89
CA ALA A 149 0.15 -12.08 16.88
C ALA A 149 -0.47 -12.85 18.06
N LYS A 150 -0.49 -12.24 19.25
CA LYS A 150 -1.12 -12.83 20.45
C LYS A 150 -2.64 -12.95 20.29
N LEU A 151 -3.29 -11.97 19.67
CA LEU A 151 -4.73 -11.99 19.37
C LEU A 151 -5.06 -13.06 18.33
N ALA A 152 -4.30 -13.14 17.24
CA ALA A 152 -4.49 -14.15 16.21
C ALA A 152 -4.34 -15.59 16.74
N LYS A 153 -3.38 -15.83 17.65
CA LYS A 153 -3.22 -17.14 18.30
C LYS A 153 -4.43 -17.52 19.17
N ARG A 154 -5.11 -16.55 19.77
CA ARG A 154 -6.31 -16.78 20.61
C ARG A 154 -7.58 -17.03 19.80
N GLN A 155 -7.60 -16.61 18.54
CA GLN A 155 -8.74 -16.74 17.63
C GLN A 155 -8.63 -17.97 16.72
N ARG A 156 -7.52 -18.72 16.77
CA ARG A 156 -7.42 -20.03 16.14
C ARG A 156 -8.21 -21.04 17.00
N PRO A 157 -9.25 -21.69 16.45
CA PRO A 157 -10.03 -22.70 17.17
C PRO A 157 -9.18 -23.91 17.54
#